data_AF-A0A9D4RDY0-F1
#
_entry.id   AF-A0A9D4RDY0-F1
#
_cell.length_a   1.000
_cell.length_b   1.000
_cell.length_c   1.000
_cell.angle_alpha   90.00
_cell.angle_beta   90.00
_cell.angle_gamma   90.00
#
_symmetry.space_group_name_H-M   'P 1'
#
loop_
_entity.id
_entity.type
_entity.pdbx_description
1 polymer ?
#
loop_
_entity_poly.entity_id
_entity_poly.type
_entity_poly.pdbx_seq_one_letter_code
_entity_poly.pdbx_strand_id
1 'polypeptide(L)'
;MNLVFLKEHRRLLLLQIPAESIEGGFLKRLFSFLYRAFEATMPQDKSFNTGGKKTKNVIMWGAKDVLRVQLGRLLSSMLSDRQDFVHRVWVVAFIAGEPRMQEILRLLVNTPDWGNELAFHLYDLLKHHSGSLSQQQVEDGSRLINLLSSMRCEVWSPSAKLSAIELERLQERKKLMAEYWEGQAKDWFKKVMSLSRRHRQFDILATRLTESAMEVTQTVTQIQTSLRKRFIEYIRQKKTTGIQVKKQWQDVVQNLTHESMELGGLEISHIRGEEGHNGMALGGLEISHVRGKEVHSGMALRGLEISHMRGEEGHSGMALGG
;
A
#
# COMPACT_ATOMS: atom_id res chain seq x y z
N MET A 1 19.49 -20.70 -0.82
CA MET A 1 18.22 -21.08 -0.17
C MET A 1 18.56 -22.05 0.96
N ASN A 2 18.42 -21.62 2.22
CA ASN A 2 19.01 -22.29 3.38
C ASN A 2 18.25 -23.56 3.78
N LEU A 3 18.96 -24.69 3.90
CA LEU A 3 18.44 -25.99 4.37
C LEU A 3 17.81 -25.96 5.77
N VAL A 4 18.09 -24.92 6.56
CA VAL A 4 17.42 -24.65 7.84
C VAL A 4 15.93 -24.35 7.64
N PHE A 5 15.57 -23.61 6.58
CA PHE A 5 14.18 -23.27 6.25
C PHE A 5 13.31 -24.51 5.97
N LEU A 6 13.92 -25.56 5.44
CA LEU A 6 13.26 -26.84 5.15
C LEU A 6 13.11 -27.73 6.41
N LYS A 7 13.95 -27.54 7.44
CA LYS A 7 13.89 -28.32 8.68
C LYS A 7 12.79 -27.82 9.61
N GLU A 8 12.63 -26.49 9.75
CA GLU A 8 11.53 -25.87 10.51
C GLU A 8 10.15 -26.28 9.94
N HIS A 9 10.02 -26.34 8.61
CA HIS A 9 8.77 -26.75 7.98
C HIS A 9 8.44 -28.24 8.13
N ARG A 10 9.43 -29.12 8.36
CA ARG A 10 9.17 -30.55 8.59
C ARG A 10 8.47 -30.86 9.91
N ARG A 11 8.64 -30.02 10.94
CA ARG A 11 7.87 -30.16 12.19
C ARG A 11 6.40 -29.78 12.03
N LEU A 12 6.09 -28.90 11.08
CA LEU A 12 4.73 -28.45 10.76
C LEU A 12 3.95 -29.42 9.85
N LEU A 13 4.63 -30.37 9.20
CA LEU A 13 4.06 -31.29 8.20
C LEU A 13 3.47 -32.58 8.79
N LEU A 14 3.57 -32.81 10.10
CA LEU A 14 3.00 -34.01 10.76
C LEU A 14 1.52 -33.89 11.14
N LEU A 15 0.87 -32.82 10.71
CA LEU A 15 -0.55 -32.62 10.92
C LEU A 15 -1.29 -32.90 9.62
N GLN A 16 -1.78 -34.14 9.45
CA GLN A 16 -2.86 -34.45 8.50
C GLN A 16 -4.12 -33.72 8.99
N ILE A 17 -4.30 -32.47 8.56
CA ILE A 17 -5.48 -31.64 8.84
C ILE A 17 -6.22 -31.46 7.50
N PRO A 18 -7.57 -31.53 7.49
CA PRO A 18 -8.36 -31.22 6.30
C PRO A 18 -7.98 -29.84 5.73
N ALA A 19 -8.18 -29.64 4.42
CA ALA A 19 -7.79 -28.43 3.69
C ALA A 19 -7.98 -27.17 4.56
N GLU A 20 -6.84 -26.58 4.96
CA GLU A 20 -6.81 -25.46 5.89
C GLU A 20 -7.65 -24.30 5.35
N SER A 21 -8.53 -23.72 6.19
CA SER A 21 -9.31 -22.57 5.77
C SER A 21 -8.37 -21.42 5.38
N ILE A 22 -8.77 -20.63 4.39
CA ILE A 22 -7.98 -19.47 3.93
C ILE A 22 -7.67 -18.54 5.12
N GLU A 23 -8.65 -18.37 6.01
CA GLU A 23 -8.51 -17.59 7.24
C GLU A 23 -7.49 -18.19 8.21
N GLY A 24 -7.52 -19.50 8.44
CA GLY A 24 -6.54 -20.19 9.31
C GLY A 24 -5.11 -20.09 8.76
N GLY A 25 -4.94 -20.31 7.46
CA GLY A 25 -3.66 -20.17 6.79
C GLY A 25 -3.14 -18.73 6.84
N PHE A 26 -4.02 -17.73 6.66
CA PHE A 26 -3.66 -16.32 6.83
C PHE A 26 -3.24 -16.00 8.27
N LEU A 27 -3.98 -16.48 9.26
CA LEU A 27 -3.74 -16.22 10.68
C LEU A 27 -2.36 -16.75 11.11
N LYS A 28 -2.01 -17.98 10.73
CA LYS A 28 -0.70 -18.56 11.02
C LYS A 28 0.45 -17.81 10.34
N ARG A 29 0.26 -17.39 9.09
CA ARG A 29 1.25 -16.57 8.37
C ARG A 29 1.42 -15.20 9.00
N LEU A 30 0.33 -14.55 9.39
CA LEU A 30 0.35 -13.27 10.08
C LEU A 30 1.07 -13.38 11.42
N PHE A 31 0.76 -14.41 12.21
CA PHE A 31 1.44 -14.67 13.48
C PHE A 31 2.93 -14.87 13.29
N SER A 32 3.31 -15.76 12.35
CA SER A 32 4.72 -16.03 12.04
C SER A 32 5.45 -14.76 11.58
N PHE A 33 4.81 -13.96 10.72
CA PHE A 33 5.37 -12.70 10.25
C PHE A 33 5.58 -11.70 11.40
N LEU A 34 4.58 -11.48 12.24
CA LEU A 34 4.67 -10.55 13.37
C LEU A 34 5.73 -11.01 14.38
N TYR A 35 5.81 -12.32 14.63
CA TYR A 35 6.84 -12.91 15.48
C TYR A 35 8.24 -12.61 14.95
N ARG A 36 8.51 -12.93 13.68
CA ARG A 36 9.82 -12.69 13.05
C ARG A 36 10.16 -11.20 12.94
N ALA A 37 9.17 -10.36 12.64
CA ALA A 37 9.34 -8.92 12.61
C ALA A 37 9.72 -8.37 13.99
N PHE A 38 9.04 -8.81 15.05
CA PHE A 38 9.36 -8.42 16.42
C PHE A 38 10.72 -8.95 16.87
N GLU A 39 11.03 -10.21 16.59
CA GLU A 39 12.34 -10.83 16.86
C GLU A 39 13.49 -10.05 16.20
N ALA A 40 13.28 -9.57 14.97
CA ALA A 40 14.27 -8.75 14.25
C ALA A 40 14.52 -7.37 14.90
N THR A 41 13.59 -6.87 15.73
CA THR A 41 13.80 -5.63 16.51
C THR A 41 14.70 -5.83 17.72
N MET A 42 14.90 -7.08 18.15
CA MET A 42 15.68 -7.40 19.32
C MET A 42 17.19 -7.35 19.04
N PRO A 43 18.02 -7.03 20.05
CA PRO A 43 19.47 -7.17 19.93
C PRO A 43 19.79 -8.60 19.48
N GLN A 44 20.63 -8.71 18.45
CA GLN A 44 21.16 -9.99 18.01
C GLN A 44 22.46 -10.23 18.77
N ASP A 45 22.64 -11.44 19.29
CA ASP A 45 23.88 -11.78 19.98
C ASP A 45 25.07 -11.59 19.04
N LYS A 46 26.09 -10.92 19.55
CA LYS A 46 27.36 -10.68 18.86
C LYS A 46 28.17 -11.98 18.84
N SER A 47 27.71 -13.00 18.14
CA SER A 47 28.45 -14.24 17.95
C SER A 47 28.27 -14.75 16.52
N PHE A 48 28.97 -14.09 15.59
CA PHE A 48 29.84 -14.74 14.61
C PHE A 48 30.57 -13.63 13.83
N ASN A 49 31.88 -13.78 13.69
CA ASN A 49 32.77 -12.93 12.92
C ASN A 49 32.15 -12.41 11.61
N THR A 50 31.98 -11.10 11.49
CA THR A 50 32.26 -10.29 10.29
C THR A 50 31.94 -8.83 10.62
N GLY A 51 32.93 -7.95 10.45
CA GLY A 51 32.90 -6.53 10.81
C GLY A 51 31.96 -5.64 9.99
N GLY A 52 30.76 -6.10 9.66
CA GLY A 52 29.70 -5.28 9.09
C GLY A 52 28.81 -4.74 10.21
N LYS A 53 28.80 -3.42 10.42
CA LYS A 53 27.74 -2.74 11.18
C LYS A 53 26.39 -3.13 10.54
N LYS A 54 25.69 -4.14 11.08
CA LYS A 54 24.35 -4.49 10.60
C LYS A 54 23.47 -3.28 10.84
N THR A 55 23.07 -2.62 9.76
CA THR A 55 22.16 -1.49 9.76
C THR A 55 20.90 -1.95 10.50
N LYS A 56 20.64 -1.38 11.69
CA LYS A 56 19.38 -1.61 12.39
C LYS A 56 18.28 -1.29 11.38
N ASN A 57 17.33 -2.20 11.17
CA ASN A 57 16.18 -1.90 10.32
C ASN A 57 15.38 -0.81 11.04
N VAL A 58 15.66 0.45 10.70
CA VAL A 58 15.17 1.65 11.40
C VAL A 58 13.64 1.65 11.43
N ILE A 59 13.02 1.15 10.36
CA ILE A 59 11.57 1.01 10.24
C ILE A 59 11.05 0.00 11.27
N MET A 60 11.64 -1.20 11.33
CA MET A 60 11.21 -2.23 12.30
C MET A 60 11.47 -1.79 13.75
N TRP A 61 12.58 -1.10 14.00
CA TRP A 61 12.89 -0.58 15.33
C TRP A 61 11.90 0.51 15.76
N GLY A 62 11.53 1.43 14.86
CA GLY A 62 10.49 2.42 15.12
C GLY A 62 9.09 1.82 15.32
N ALA A 63 8.82 0.65 14.74
CA ALA A 63 7.57 -0.09 14.91
C ALA A 63 7.57 -1.08 16.08
N LYS A 64 8.66 -1.18 16.86
CA LYS A 64 8.86 -2.23 17.88
C LYS A 64 7.70 -2.36 18.86
N ASP A 65 7.24 -1.25 19.44
CA ASP A 65 6.17 -1.29 20.44
C ASP A 65 4.81 -1.66 19.82
N VAL A 66 4.56 -1.23 18.58
CA VAL A 66 3.36 -1.63 17.83
C VAL A 66 3.40 -3.12 17.55
N LEU A 67 4.53 -3.62 17.03
CA LEU A 67 4.73 -5.05 16.77
C LEU A 67 4.53 -5.89 18.03
N ARG A 68 5.11 -5.46 19.17
CA ARG A 68 4.93 -6.11 20.46
C ARG A 68 3.47 -6.23 20.86
N VAL A 69 2.74 -5.10 20.84
CA VAL A 69 1.33 -5.04 21.27
C VAL A 69 0.46 -5.88 20.34
N GLN A 70 0.66 -5.79 19.03
CA GLN A 70 -0.14 -6.57 18.07
C GLN A 70 0.18 -8.05 18.13
N LEU A 71 1.45 -8.43 18.28
CA LEU A 71 1.85 -9.84 18.44
C LEU A 71 1.25 -10.44 19.72
N GLY A 72 1.29 -9.71 20.84
CA GLY A 72 0.70 -10.19 22.10
C GLY A 72 -0.83 -10.31 22.03
N ARG A 73 -1.52 -9.36 21.39
CA ARG A 73 -2.97 -9.47 21.14
C ARG A 73 -3.31 -10.66 20.26
N LEU A 74 -2.55 -10.85 19.19
CA LEU A 74 -2.75 -11.97 18.29
C LEU A 74 -2.48 -13.30 18.98
N LEU A 75 -1.44 -13.38 19.82
CA LEU A 75 -1.15 -14.54 20.65
C LEU A 75 -2.34 -14.88 21.56
N SER A 76 -2.81 -13.90 22.34
CA SER A 76 -3.97 -14.12 23.22
C SER A 76 -5.20 -14.56 22.42
N SER A 77 -5.48 -13.86 21.32
CA SER A 77 -6.60 -14.17 20.44
C SER A 77 -6.52 -15.57 19.87
N MET A 78 -5.34 -16.05 19.43
CA MET A 78 -5.15 -17.39 18.86
C MET A 78 -5.22 -18.50 19.91
N LEU A 79 -4.93 -18.18 21.16
CA LEU A 79 -4.93 -19.14 22.27
C LEU A 79 -6.28 -19.21 23.01
N SER A 80 -7.14 -18.20 22.81
CA SER A 80 -8.47 -18.07 23.39
C SER A 80 -9.34 -19.32 23.20
N ASP A 81 -10.23 -19.58 24.16
CA ASP A 81 -11.24 -20.65 24.12
C ASP A 81 -12.29 -20.46 23.01
N ARG A 82 -12.31 -19.27 22.37
CA ARG A 82 -13.14 -18.98 21.19
C ARG A 82 -12.53 -19.46 19.87
N GLN A 83 -11.26 -19.87 19.87
CA GLN A 83 -10.58 -20.36 18.67
C GLN A 83 -10.67 -21.87 18.55
N ASP A 84 -10.58 -22.35 17.31
CA ASP A 84 -10.48 -23.78 17.06
C ASP A 84 -9.26 -24.38 17.75
N PHE A 85 -9.44 -25.58 18.28
CA PHE A 85 -8.40 -26.37 18.94
C PHE A 85 -7.09 -26.42 18.13
N VAL A 86 -7.18 -26.60 16.81
CA VAL A 86 -6.02 -26.67 15.91
C VAL A 86 -5.16 -25.39 15.96
N HIS A 87 -5.78 -24.21 16.00
CA HIS A 87 -5.05 -22.93 16.04
C HIS A 87 -4.38 -22.71 17.40
N ARG A 88 -5.09 -23.06 18.48
CA ARG A 88 -4.57 -22.98 19.87
C ARG A 88 -3.34 -23.86 20.05
N VAL A 89 -3.41 -25.10 19.58
CA VAL A 89 -2.29 -26.05 19.62
C VAL A 89 -1.13 -25.58 18.74
N TRP A 90 -1.42 -25.09 17.54
CA TRP A 90 -0.39 -24.63 16.62
C TRP A 90 0.40 -23.46 17.19
N VAL A 91 -0.25 -22.46 17.80
CA VAL A 91 0.46 -21.28 18.33
C VAL A 91 1.33 -21.64 19.54
N VAL A 92 0.88 -22.58 20.38
CA VAL A 92 1.68 -23.14 21.49
C VAL A 92 2.93 -23.83 20.96
N ALA A 93 2.76 -24.76 20.02
CA ALA A 93 3.87 -25.51 19.43
C ALA A 93 4.84 -24.59 18.67
N PHE A 94 4.31 -23.59 17.95
CA PHE A 94 5.12 -22.59 17.26
C PHE A 94 6.04 -21.88 18.26
N ILE A 95 5.49 -21.26 19.30
CA ILE A 95 6.28 -20.49 20.26
C ILE A 95 7.24 -21.38 21.04
N ALA A 96 6.80 -22.57 21.47
CA ALA A 96 7.64 -23.51 22.22
C ALA A 96 8.85 -24.01 21.41
N GLY A 97 8.72 -24.04 20.08
CA GLY A 97 9.79 -24.37 19.15
C GLY A 97 10.82 -23.26 18.93
N GLU A 98 10.52 -22.01 19.32
CA GLU A 98 11.40 -20.89 19.02
C GLU A 98 12.52 -20.71 20.06
N PRO A 99 13.78 -20.50 19.62
CA PRO A 99 14.93 -20.42 20.51
C PRO A 99 14.86 -19.24 21.47
N ARG A 100 14.22 -18.13 21.03
CA ARG A 100 14.09 -16.89 21.80
C ARG A 100 12.76 -16.74 22.52
N MET A 101 12.01 -17.84 22.66
CA MET A 101 10.72 -17.88 23.36
C MET A 101 10.74 -17.10 24.68
N GLN A 102 11.76 -17.33 25.52
CA GLN A 102 11.87 -16.73 26.84
C GLN A 102 11.99 -15.20 26.82
N GLU A 103 12.84 -14.66 25.94
CA GLU A 103 13.01 -13.21 25.79
C GLU A 103 11.77 -12.55 25.20
N ILE A 104 11.20 -13.17 24.17
CA ILE A 104 10.04 -12.64 23.48
C ILE A 104 8.81 -12.65 24.39
N LEU A 105 8.52 -13.76 25.08
CA LEU A 105 7.38 -13.81 25.99
C LEU A 105 7.52 -12.83 27.16
N ARG A 106 8.71 -12.62 27.71
CA ARG A 106 8.94 -11.58 28.73
C ARG A 106 8.59 -10.18 28.23
N LEU A 107 8.88 -9.89 26.97
CA LEU A 107 8.52 -8.61 26.38
C LEU A 107 7.04 -8.52 26.05
N LEU A 108 6.40 -9.61 25.62
CA LEU A 108 4.96 -9.64 25.36
C LEU A 108 4.14 -9.52 26.65
N VAL A 109 4.64 -10.07 27.75
CA VAL A 109 3.98 -10.13 29.08
C VAL A 109 4.50 -9.01 29.99
N ASN A 110 4.76 -7.83 29.45
CA ASN A 110 5.32 -6.73 30.25
C ASN A 110 4.34 -6.17 31.30
N THR A 111 3.07 -6.57 31.25
CA THR A 111 2.06 -6.29 32.27
C THR A 111 1.50 -7.61 32.84
N PRO A 112 1.27 -7.70 34.16
CA PRO A 112 0.74 -8.91 34.80
C PRO A 112 -0.58 -9.37 34.19
N ASP A 113 -1.45 -8.44 33.79
CA ASP A 113 -2.76 -8.78 33.24
C ASP A 113 -2.69 -9.60 31.97
N TRP A 114 -1.74 -9.30 31.08
CA TRP A 114 -1.59 -10.04 29.82
C TRP A 114 -1.02 -11.43 30.07
N GLY A 115 -0.08 -11.54 31.00
CA GLY A 115 0.49 -12.82 31.40
C GLY A 115 -0.54 -13.76 32.02
N ASN A 116 -1.40 -13.21 32.88
CA ASN A 116 -2.47 -13.94 33.54
C ASN A 116 -3.56 -14.38 32.55
N GLU A 117 -3.86 -13.58 31.51
CA GLU A 117 -4.76 -13.97 30.42
C GLU A 117 -4.18 -15.14 29.60
N LEU A 118 -2.90 -15.07 29.21
CA LEU A 118 -2.23 -16.20 28.55
C LEU A 118 -2.17 -17.45 29.42
N ALA A 119 -1.89 -17.29 30.72
CA ALA A 119 -1.86 -18.39 31.67
C ALA A 119 -3.24 -19.08 31.78
N PHE A 120 -4.32 -18.30 31.83
CA PHE A 120 -5.68 -18.83 31.80
C PHE A 120 -5.95 -19.63 30.52
N HIS A 121 -5.61 -19.09 29.34
CA HIS A 121 -5.87 -19.77 28.08
C HIS A 121 -5.07 -21.07 27.92
N LEU A 122 -3.83 -21.11 28.43
CA LEU A 122 -3.03 -22.33 28.51
C LEU A 122 -3.61 -23.35 29.48
N TYR A 123 -4.02 -22.90 30.67
CA TYR A 123 -4.69 -23.76 31.65
C TYR A 123 -5.95 -24.39 31.03
N ASP A 124 -6.80 -23.58 30.41
CA ASP A 124 -8.03 -24.05 29.76
C ASP A 124 -7.76 -25.09 28.68
N LEU A 125 -6.77 -24.83 27.81
CA LEU A 125 -6.36 -25.76 26.76
C LEU A 125 -5.89 -27.09 27.35
N LEU A 126 -4.94 -27.04 28.30
CA LEU A 126 -4.33 -28.24 28.87
C LEU A 126 -5.30 -29.02 29.76
N LYS A 127 -6.23 -28.34 30.45
CA LYS A 127 -7.22 -29.00 31.31
C LYS A 127 -8.30 -29.69 30.49
N HIS A 128 -8.97 -28.94 29.62
CA HIS A 128 -10.18 -29.41 28.93
C HIS A 128 -9.87 -30.23 27.67
N HIS A 129 -8.67 -30.11 27.09
CA HIS A 129 -8.25 -30.88 25.91
C HIS A 129 -7.12 -31.88 26.19
N SER A 130 -6.84 -32.21 27.45
CA SER A 130 -5.80 -33.17 27.84
C SER A 130 -5.86 -34.51 27.07
N GLY A 131 -7.06 -35.03 26.80
CA GLY A 131 -7.24 -36.28 26.05
C GLY A 131 -7.01 -36.18 24.53
N SER A 132 -6.98 -34.97 23.96
CA SER A 132 -6.80 -34.73 22.52
C SER A 132 -5.40 -34.22 22.18
N LEU A 133 -4.59 -33.90 23.19
CA LEU A 133 -3.22 -33.40 23.02
C LEU A 133 -2.24 -34.57 22.98
N SER A 134 -1.28 -34.50 22.06
CA SER A 134 -0.11 -35.39 22.09
C SER A 134 0.82 -35.03 23.25
N GLN A 135 1.69 -35.97 23.65
CA GLN A 135 2.66 -35.74 24.71
C GLN A 135 3.52 -34.49 24.47
N GLN A 136 4.03 -34.30 23.25
CA GLN A 136 4.82 -33.11 22.91
C GLN A 136 4.04 -31.82 23.11
N GLN A 137 2.76 -31.79 22.73
CA GLN A 137 1.91 -30.59 22.88
C GLN A 137 1.63 -30.27 24.36
N VAL A 138 1.48 -31.29 25.19
CA VAL A 138 1.37 -31.12 26.65
C VAL A 138 2.68 -30.59 27.23
N GLU A 139 3.83 -31.10 26.77
CA GLU A 139 5.15 -30.62 27.19
C GLU A 139 5.39 -29.16 26.77
N ASP A 140 5.06 -28.79 25.53
CA ASP A 140 5.16 -27.43 25.00
C ASP A 140 4.31 -26.44 25.83
N GLY A 141 3.04 -26.79 26.07
CA GLY A 141 2.14 -25.98 26.90
C GLY A 141 2.63 -25.86 28.35
N SER A 142 3.15 -26.95 28.92
CA SER A 142 3.72 -26.96 30.28
C SER A 142 4.96 -26.08 30.39
N ARG A 143 5.80 -26.05 29.33
CA ARG A 143 6.98 -25.17 29.24
C ARG A 143 6.58 -23.69 29.29
N LEU A 144 5.51 -23.32 28.57
CA LEU A 144 4.96 -21.97 28.58
C LEU A 144 4.38 -21.59 29.96
N ILE A 145 3.62 -22.49 30.59
CA ILE A 145 3.09 -22.31 31.95
C ILE A 145 4.22 -22.05 32.96
N ASN A 146 5.28 -22.85 32.92
CA ASN A 146 6.43 -22.70 33.82
C ASN A 146 7.14 -21.36 33.60
N LEU A 147 7.27 -20.94 32.34
CA LEU A 147 7.84 -19.64 32.00
C LEU A 147 6.96 -18.49 32.52
N LEU A 148 5.65 -18.54 32.34
CA LEU A 148 4.70 -17.55 32.90
C LEU A 148 4.79 -17.49 34.43
N SER A 149 4.87 -18.64 35.09
CA SER A 149 5.06 -18.72 36.55
C SER A 149 6.36 -18.02 36.98
N SER A 150 7.47 -18.20 36.25
CA SER A 150 8.73 -17.49 36.52
C SER A 150 8.64 -15.97 36.36
N MET A 151 7.63 -15.47 35.63
CA MET A 151 7.38 -14.04 35.40
C MET A 151 6.38 -13.44 36.40
N ARG A 152 6.06 -14.17 37.49
CA ARG A 152 5.07 -13.78 38.52
C ARG A 152 3.64 -13.64 38.00
N CYS A 153 3.32 -14.32 36.90
CA CYS A 153 1.94 -14.46 36.47
C CYS A 153 1.20 -15.43 37.40
N GLU A 154 -0.10 -15.21 37.59
CA GLU A 154 -1.00 -16.15 38.25
C GLU A 154 -1.24 -17.32 37.30
N VAL A 155 -0.81 -18.51 37.71
CA VAL A 155 -0.91 -19.73 36.89
C VAL A 155 -1.56 -20.85 37.70
N TRP A 156 -2.38 -21.64 37.03
CA TRP A 156 -3.08 -22.78 37.61
C TRP A 156 -2.52 -24.08 37.05
N SER A 157 -2.39 -25.10 37.89
CA SER A 157 -1.92 -26.41 37.46
C SER A 157 -3.06 -27.19 36.78
N PRO A 158 -2.92 -27.58 35.49
CA PRO A 158 -3.95 -28.36 34.80
C PRO A 158 -4.15 -29.76 35.41
N SER A 159 -3.11 -30.31 36.03
CA SER A 159 -3.13 -31.66 36.61
C SER A 159 -3.66 -31.68 38.05
N ALA A 160 -3.56 -30.56 38.77
CA ALA A 160 -4.05 -30.48 40.14
C ALA A 160 -5.58 -30.32 40.20
N LYS A 161 -6.18 -30.74 41.32
CA LYS A 161 -7.54 -30.33 41.68
C LYS A 161 -7.46 -28.93 42.29
N LEU A 162 -8.18 -27.99 41.71
CA LEU A 162 -8.33 -26.65 42.26
C LEU A 162 -9.26 -26.67 43.49
N SER A 163 -8.93 -25.87 44.49
CA SER A 163 -9.84 -25.56 45.59
C SER A 163 -11.04 -24.74 45.10
N ALA A 164 -12.11 -24.69 45.91
CA ALA A 164 -13.31 -23.92 45.58
C ALA A 164 -12.99 -22.42 45.34
N ILE A 165 -12.10 -21.84 46.15
CA ILE A 165 -11.69 -20.43 46.04
C ILE A 165 -10.91 -20.19 44.75
N GLU A 166 -10.00 -21.10 44.38
CA GLU A 166 -9.23 -20.98 43.13
C GLU A 166 -10.14 -21.11 41.91
N LEU A 167 -11.14 -21.99 41.96
CA LEU A 167 -12.12 -22.14 40.89
C LEU A 167 -12.98 -20.89 40.72
N GLU A 168 -13.44 -20.29 41.83
CA GLU A 168 -14.18 -19.03 41.82
C GLU A 168 -13.35 -17.89 41.21
N ARG A 169 -12.08 -17.75 41.61
CA ARG A 169 -11.15 -16.77 41.03
C ARG A 169 -10.94 -16.98 39.52
N LEU A 170 -10.79 -18.23 39.09
CA LEU A 170 -10.63 -18.58 37.69
C LEU A 170 -11.89 -18.19 36.87
N GLN A 171 -13.09 -18.42 37.41
CA GLN A 171 -14.35 -18.04 36.78
C GLN A 171 -14.52 -16.52 36.71
N GLU A 172 -14.23 -15.81 37.79
CA GLU A 172 -14.28 -14.34 37.80
C GLU A 172 -13.29 -13.75 36.79
N ARG A 173 -12.09 -14.32 36.69
CA ARG A 173 -11.11 -13.94 35.66
C ARG A 173 -11.66 -14.14 34.26
N LYS A 174 -12.28 -15.29 33.97
CA LYS A 174 -12.93 -15.55 32.68
C LYS A 174 -13.99 -14.49 32.35
N LYS A 175 -14.81 -14.12 33.34
CA LYS A 175 -15.86 -13.12 33.20
C LYS A 175 -15.28 -11.72 32.91
N LEU A 176 -14.31 -11.26 33.69
CA LEU A 176 -13.66 -9.97 33.49
C LEU A 176 -12.99 -9.86 32.11
N MET A 177 -12.35 -10.93 31.63
CA MET A 177 -11.77 -10.96 30.28
C MET A 177 -12.86 -10.88 29.20
N ALA A 178 -13.98 -11.58 29.38
CA ALA A 178 -15.10 -11.52 28.44
C ALA A 178 -15.69 -10.09 28.35
N GLU A 179 -15.92 -9.44 29.50
CA GLU A 179 -16.41 -8.06 29.58
C GLU A 179 -15.43 -7.06 28.95
N TYR A 180 -14.13 -7.21 29.23
CA TYR A 180 -13.08 -6.38 28.62
C TYR A 180 -13.10 -6.48 27.09
N TRP A 181 -13.09 -7.70 26.55
CA TRP A 181 -13.09 -7.92 25.10
C TRP A 181 -14.40 -7.52 24.42
N GLU A 182 -15.54 -7.62 25.10
CA GLU A 182 -16.81 -7.09 24.62
C GLU A 182 -16.79 -5.55 24.52
N GLY A 183 -16.23 -4.88 25.54
CA GLY A 183 -15.99 -3.44 25.51
C GLY A 183 -15.09 -3.02 24.33
N GLN A 184 -13.97 -3.72 24.15
CA GLN A 184 -13.06 -3.47 23.02
C GLN A 184 -13.75 -3.69 21.66
N ALA A 185 -14.58 -4.73 21.53
CA ALA A 185 -15.34 -4.98 20.31
C ALA A 185 -16.34 -3.86 20.01
N LYS A 186 -17.07 -3.38 21.04
CA LYS A 186 -17.99 -2.23 20.91
C LYS A 186 -17.26 -0.97 20.46
N ASP A 187 -16.10 -0.68 21.03
CA ASP A 187 -15.31 0.51 20.67
C ASP A 187 -14.69 0.39 19.27
N TRP A 188 -14.24 -0.79 18.89
CA TRP A 188 -13.79 -1.06 17.52
C TRP A 188 -14.93 -0.86 16.53
N PHE A 189 -16.12 -1.38 16.81
CA PHE A 189 -17.29 -1.23 15.94
C PHE A 189 -17.67 0.24 15.76
N LYS A 190 -17.68 1.05 16.84
CA LYS A 190 -17.88 2.51 16.75
C LYS A 190 -16.85 3.18 15.85
N LYS A 191 -15.56 2.83 16.00
CA LYS A 191 -14.47 3.36 15.17
C LYS A 191 -14.69 3.03 13.70
N VAL A 192 -14.97 1.76 13.38
CA VAL A 192 -15.24 1.32 12.00
C VAL A 192 -16.43 2.06 11.42
N MET A 193 -17.54 2.16 12.14
CA MET A 193 -18.73 2.89 11.67
C MET A 193 -18.42 4.38 11.41
N SER A 194 -17.63 5.02 12.29
CA SER A 194 -17.20 6.41 12.07
C SER A 194 -16.30 6.56 10.85
N LEU A 195 -15.40 5.60 10.61
CA LEU A 195 -14.48 5.60 9.48
C LEU A 195 -15.24 5.37 8.17
N SER A 196 -16.17 4.42 8.14
CA SER A 196 -17.04 4.16 6.98
C SER A 196 -17.88 5.39 6.63
N ARG A 197 -18.42 6.09 7.63
CA ARG A 197 -19.14 7.37 7.41
C ARG A 197 -18.23 8.41 6.78
N ARG A 198 -17.01 8.56 7.28
CA ARG A 198 -16.03 9.50 6.73
C ARG A 198 -15.60 9.12 5.32
N HIS A 199 -15.38 7.83 5.06
CA HIS A 199 -15.02 7.32 3.74
C HIS A 199 -16.10 7.67 2.71
N ARG A 200 -17.38 7.43 3.05
CA ARG A 200 -18.52 7.82 2.19
C ARG A 200 -18.57 9.33 1.92
N GLN A 201 -18.19 10.17 2.87
CA GLN A 201 -18.10 11.62 2.65
C GLN A 201 -16.98 11.96 1.66
N PHE A 202 -15.82 11.30 1.77
CA PHE A 202 -14.74 11.45 0.81
C PHE A 202 -15.14 10.97 -0.58
N ASP A 203 -15.89 9.88 -0.71
CA ASP A 203 -16.37 9.41 -2.01
C ASP A 203 -17.26 10.47 -2.69
N ILE A 204 -18.19 11.08 -1.95
CA ILE A 204 -19.03 12.17 -2.47
C ILE A 204 -18.18 13.37 -2.92
N LEU A 205 -17.18 13.76 -2.13
CA LEU A 205 -16.28 14.85 -2.47
C LEU A 205 -15.42 14.52 -3.71
N ALA A 206 -14.93 13.29 -3.82
CA ALA A 206 -14.15 12.82 -4.95
C ALA A 206 -14.96 12.83 -6.25
N THR A 207 -16.22 12.39 -6.20
CA THR A 207 -17.14 12.46 -7.35
C THR A 207 -17.39 13.90 -7.77
N ARG A 208 -17.72 14.80 -6.85
CA ARG A 208 -17.95 16.22 -7.16
C ARG A 208 -16.71 16.91 -7.74
N LEU A 209 -15.53 16.60 -7.21
CA LEU A 209 -14.27 17.12 -7.74
C LEU A 209 -14.04 16.65 -9.18
N THR A 210 -14.33 15.37 -9.45
CA THR A 210 -14.19 14.78 -10.78
C THR A 210 -15.19 15.39 -11.78
N GLU A 211 -16.44 15.59 -11.36
CA GLU A 211 -17.47 16.26 -12.16
C GLU A 211 -17.07 17.70 -12.52
N SER A 212 -16.60 18.47 -11.53
CA SER A 212 -16.12 19.84 -11.77
C SER A 212 -14.91 19.88 -12.70
N ALA A 213 -13.94 18.97 -12.53
CA ALA A 213 -12.79 18.86 -13.42
C ALA A 213 -13.21 18.51 -14.87
N MET A 214 -14.20 17.64 -15.03
CA MET A 214 -14.77 17.28 -16.33
C MET A 214 -15.47 18.47 -16.98
N GLU A 215 -16.26 19.24 -16.24
CA GLU A 215 -16.94 20.45 -16.73
C GLU A 215 -15.95 21.51 -17.22
N VAL A 216 -14.89 21.77 -16.45
CA VAL A 216 -13.81 22.68 -16.85
C VAL A 216 -13.14 22.19 -18.14
N THR A 217 -12.80 20.90 -18.21
CA THR A 217 -12.18 20.30 -19.39
C THR A 217 -13.08 20.41 -20.63
N GLN A 218 -14.38 20.15 -20.47
CA GLN A 218 -15.37 20.27 -21.54
C GLN A 218 -15.48 21.72 -22.02
N THR A 219 -15.56 22.68 -21.10
CA THR A 219 -15.66 24.11 -21.40
C THR A 219 -14.43 24.59 -22.17
N VAL A 220 -13.23 24.26 -21.70
CA VAL A 220 -11.98 24.61 -22.40
C VAL A 220 -11.94 23.99 -23.80
N THR A 221 -12.33 22.72 -23.94
CA THR A 221 -12.37 22.04 -25.24
C THR A 221 -13.35 22.70 -26.21
N GLN A 222 -14.52 23.10 -25.74
CA GLN A 222 -15.52 23.82 -26.54
C GLN A 222 -14.99 25.18 -27.01
N ILE A 223 -14.40 25.96 -26.11
CA ILE A 223 -13.78 27.26 -26.43
C ILE A 223 -12.69 27.08 -27.48
N GLN A 224 -11.74 26.18 -27.25
CA GLN A 224 -10.64 25.90 -28.19
C GLN A 224 -11.16 25.44 -29.56
N THR A 225 -12.17 24.57 -29.59
CA THR A 225 -12.80 24.10 -30.84
C THR A 225 -13.45 25.25 -31.59
N SER A 226 -14.16 26.14 -30.91
CA SER A 226 -14.80 27.31 -31.52
C SER A 226 -13.76 28.29 -32.09
N LEU A 227 -12.69 28.56 -31.34
CA LEU A 227 -11.60 29.45 -31.76
C LEU A 227 -10.86 28.87 -32.96
N ARG A 228 -10.56 27.55 -32.94
CA ARG A 228 -9.94 26.85 -34.07
C ARG A 228 -10.80 26.94 -35.33
N LYS A 229 -12.11 26.73 -35.22
CA LYS A 229 -13.04 26.85 -36.35
C LYS A 229 -13.03 28.27 -36.93
N ARG A 230 -13.18 29.29 -36.06
CA ARG A 230 -13.14 30.71 -36.48
C ARG A 230 -11.82 31.09 -37.15
N PHE A 231 -10.70 30.62 -36.61
CA PHE A 231 -9.38 30.91 -37.14
C PHE A 231 -9.15 30.28 -38.52
N ILE A 232 -9.55 29.02 -38.69
CA ILE A 232 -9.48 28.33 -39.99
C ILE A 232 -10.34 29.07 -41.03
N GLU A 233 -11.55 29.48 -40.65
CA GLU A 233 -12.44 30.21 -41.53
C GLU A 233 -11.87 31.57 -41.94
N TYR A 234 -11.30 32.32 -40.98
CA TYR A 234 -10.61 33.58 -41.25
C TYR A 234 -9.45 33.40 -42.24
N ILE A 235 -8.60 32.38 -42.05
CA ILE A 235 -7.49 32.08 -42.98
C ILE A 235 -8.03 31.76 -44.38
N ARG A 236 -9.08 30.92 -44.47
CA ARG A 236 -9.70 30.55 -45.74
C ARG A 236 -10.22 31.78 -46.48
N GLN A 237 -11.00 32.62 -45.80
CA GLN A 237 -11.54 33.86 -46.38
C GLN A 237 -10.42 34.79 -46.85
N LYS A 238 -9.42 35.04 -46.00
CA LYS A 238 -8.28 35.90 -46.35
C LYS A 238 -7.51 35.39 -47.58
N LYS A 239 -7.32 34.07 -47.68
CA LYS A 239 -6.69 33.44 -48.86
C LYS A 239 -7.55 33.59 -50.11
N THR A 240 -8.86 33.34 -50.02
CA THR A 240 -9.79 33.48 -51.15
C THR A 240 -9.84 34.92 -51.67
N THR A 241 -9.97 35.91 -50.78
CA THR A 241 -9.94 37.32 -51.16
C THR A 241 -8.60 37.69 -51.80
N GLY A 242 -7.48 37.22 -51.26
CA GLY A 242 -6.16 37.43 -51.87
C GLY A 242 -6.02 36.82 -53.27
N ILE A 243 -6.59 35.63 -53.51
CA ILE A 243 -6.64 35.01 -54.84
C ILE A 243 -7.51 35.84 -55.79
N GLN A 244 -8.68 36.31 -55.33
CA GLN A 244 -9.59 37.11 -56.14
C GLN A 244 -8.96 38.44 -56.56
N VAL A 245 -8.28 39.13 -55.64
CA VAL A 245 -7.53 40.37 -55.95
C VAL A 245 -6.43 40.09 -56.98
N LYS A 246 -5.66 39.01 -56.82
CA LYS A 246 -4.65 38.61 -57.81
C LYS A 246 -5.27 38.34 -59.18
N LYS A 247 -6.41 37.66 -59.23
CA LYS A 247 -7.14 37.40 -60.47
C LYS A 247 -7.61 38.71 -61.12
N GLN A 248 -8.20 39.63 -60.36
CA GLN A 248 -8.63 40.94 -60.87
C GLN A 248 -7.45 41.73 -61.46
N TRP A 249 -6.29 41.74 -60.80
CA TRP A 249 -5.09 42.36 -61.34
C TRP A 249 -4.60 41.67 -62.62
N GLN A 250 -4.65 40.34 -62.69
CA GLN A 250 -4.32 39.60 -63.91
C GLN A 250 -5.25 39.95 -65.06
N ASP A 251 -6.56 40.03 -64.83
CA ASP A 251 -7.55 40.41 -65.84
C ASP A 251 -7.29 41.83 -66.38
N VAL A 252 -6.95 42.79 -65.49
CA VAL A 252 -6.58 44.16 -65.90
C VAL A 252 -5.31 44.17 -66.75
N VAL A 253 -4.26 43.46 -66.33
CA VAL A 253 -3.02 43.37 -67.11
C VAL A 253 -3.28 42.75 -68.48
N GLN A 254 -4.08 41.67 -68.55
CA GLN A 254 -4.45 41.01 -69.80
C GLN A 254 -5.19 41.94 -70.76
N ASN A 255 -6.18 42.69 -70.26
CA ASN A 255 -6.93 43.64 -71.07
C ASN A 255 -6.03 44.76 -71.63
N LEU A 256 -5.13 45.31 -70.81
CA LEU A 256 -4.15 46.31 -71.27
C LEU A 256 -3.20 45.76 -72.34
N THR A 257 -2.76 44.51 -72.20
CA THR A 257 -1.96 43.84 -73.25
C THR A 257 -2.75 43.56 -74.53
N HIS A 258 -4.06 43.29 -74.42
CA HIS A 258 -4.91 43.06 -75.59
C HIS A 258 -5.19 44.38 -76.33
N GLU A 259 -5.54 45.46 -75.61
CA GLU A 259 -5.75 46.78 -76.20
C GLU A 259 -4.49 47.35 -76.87
N SER A 260 -3.31 47.11 -76.28
CA SER A 260 -2.04 47.51 -76.89
C SER A 260 -1.66 46.69 -78.12
N MET A 261 -2.11 45.43 -78.24
CA MET A 261 -2.01 44.64 -79.48
C MET A 261 -3.03 45.05 -80.54
N GLU A 262 -4.25 45.46 -80.16
CA GLU A 262 -5.28 45.93 -81.11
C GLU A 262 -4.99 47.32 -81.68
N LEU A 263 -4.34 48.20 -80.92
CA LEU A 263 -4.00 49.57 -81.35
C LEU A 263 -2.61 49.70 -81.99
N GLY A 264 -1.83 48.62 -82.06
CA GLY A 264 -0.49 48.63 -82.62
C GLY A 264 -0.16 47.34 -83.34
N GLY A 265 -0.29 47.34 -84.68
CA GLY A 265 0.45 46.41 -85.52
C GLY A 265 1.95 46.68 -85.37
N LEU A 266 2.59 46.02 -84.42
CA LEU A 266 4.04 45.95 -84.25
C LEU A 266 4.40 44.60 -83.64
N GLU A 267 5.08 43.78 -84.45
CA GLU A 267 5.75 42.56 -84.00
C GLU A 267 6.63 42.87 -82.77
N ILE A 268 6.33 42.22 -81.65
CA ILE A 268 7.32 42.04 -80.59
C ILE A 268 7.65 40.55 -80.57
N SER A 269 8.78 40.25 -81.20
CA SER A 269 9.49 38.98 -81.14
C SER A 269 9.72 38.57 -79.68
N HIS A 270 9.28 37.35 -79.40
CA HIS A 270 9.83 36.40 -78.42
C HIS A 270 11.06 36.85 -77.61
N ILE A 271 10.91 36.95 -76.29
CA ILE A 271 11.99 36.61 -75.34
C ILE A 271 11.43 35.60 -74.36
N ARG A 272 11.67 34.31 -74.66
CA ARG A 272 11.68 33.23 -73.68
C ARG A 272 12.84 33.51 -72.72
N GLY A 273 12.51 34.03 -71.54
CA GLY A 273 13.36 33.93 -70.37
C GLY A 273 13.02 32.63 -69.65
N GLU A 274 13.90 31.64 -69.75
CA GLU A 274 13.92 30.51 -68.82
C GLU A 274 14.28 31.03 -67.42
N GLU A 275 13.35 30.90 -66.47
CA GLU A 275 13.72 30.71 -65.07
C GLU A 275 12.86 29.60 -64.47
N GLY A 276 13.50 28.44 -64.30
CA GLY A 276 13.36 27.64 -63.09
C GLY A 276 12.06 26.85 -62.95
N HIS A 277 12.13 25.57 -63.33
CA HIS A 277 11.49 24.53 -62.54
C HIS A 277 11.75 24.77 -61.04
N ASN A 278 10.71 25.19 -60.32
CA ASN A 278 10.44 24.65 -59.00
C ASN A 278 9.03 24.08 -59.06
N GLY A 279 8.96 22.81 -59.47
CA GLY A 279 7.91 21.96 -58.96
C GLY A 279 7.97 22.04 -57.44
N MET A 280 7.07 22.80 -56.82
CA MET A 280 6.66 22.43 -55.47
C MET A 280 5.65 21.32 -55.65
N ALA A 281 6.22 20.11 -55.53
CA ALA A 281 5.58 18.85 -55.35
C ALA A 281 4.14 18.97 -54.83
N LEU A 282 3.31 18.08 -55.37
CA LEU A 282 2.33 17.33 -54.60
C LEU A 282 2.98 16.77 -53.32
N GLY A 283 3.24 17.63 -52.35
CA GLY A 283 3.39 17.26 -50.96
C GLY A 283 1.98 17.02 -50.50
N GLY A 284 1.54 15.76 -50.57
CA GLY A 284 0.35 15.35 -49.86
C GLY A 284 0.43 15.96 -48.46
N LEU A 285 -0.57 16.77 -48.10
CA LEU A 285 -1.04 16.63 -46.74
C LEU A 285 -1.70 15.25 -46.72
N GLU A 286 -0.86 14.21 -46.58
CA GLU A 286 -1.23 13.09 -45.75
C GLU A 286 -1.64 13.71 -44.43
N ILE A 287 -2.94 13.98 -44.31
CA ILE A 287 -3.59 13.73 -43.03
C ILE A 287 -3.46 12.22 -42.91
N SER A 288 -2.32 11.78 -42.37
CA SER A 288 -2.15 10.42 -41.90
C SER A 288 -3.33 10.18 -40.98
N HIS A 289 -4.28 9.43 -41.51
CA HIS A 289 -5.30 8.74 -40.75
C HIS A 289 -4.55 7.76 -39.87
N VAL A 290 -4.08 8.25 -38.72
CA VAL A 290 -3.73 7.39 -37.60
C VAL A 290 -5.06 6.93 -37.00
N ARG A 291 -5.69 5.96 -37.66
CA ARG A 291 -6.53 5.00 -36.96
C ARG A 291 -5.59 4.00 -36.30
N GLY A 292 -5.43 4.19 -35.01
CA GLY A 292 -4.68 3.31 -34.12
C GLY A 292 -4.12 4.16 -32.99
N LYS A 293 -4.53 4.05 -31.74
CA LYS A 293 -5.29 3.02 -31.04
C LYS A 293 -6.01 3.74 -29.91
N GLU A 294 -7.06 3.11 -29.39
CA GLU A 294 -7.44 3.31 -28.00
C GLU A 294 -6.18 3.27 -27.14
N VAL A 295 -5.80 4.43 -26.61
CA VAL A 295 -4.92 4.49 -25.46
C VAL A 295 -5.74 5.19 -24.43
N HIS A 296 -6.27 4.40 -23.50
CA HIS A 296 -6.57 4.83 -22.16
C HIS A 296 -5.39 5.66 -21.64
N SER A 297 -5.48 6.99 -21.79
CA SER A 297 -4.62 7.88 -21.03
C SER A 297 -5.34 8.15 -19.72
N GLY A 298 -5.19 7.20 -18.80
CA GLY A 298 -5.25 7.52 -17.39
C GLY A 298 -4.31 8.69 -17.16
N MET A 299 -4.84 9.78 -16.60
CA MET A 299 -4.03 10.81 -15.99
C MET A 299 -3.23 10.16 -14.88
N ALA A 300 -1.97 9.83 -15.17
CA ALA A 300 -0.96 9.60 -14.16
C ALA A 300 -0.75 10.93 -13.42
N LEU A 301 -1.39 11.07 -12.26
CA LEU A 301 -1.01 12.03 -11.24
C LEU A 301 0.42 11.69 -10.78
N ARG A 302 1.42 12.21 -11.49
CA ARG A 302 2.79 12.25 -10.99
C ARG A 302 2.88 13.33 -9.91
N GLY A 303 3.19 12.88 -8.70
CA GLY A 303 4.12 13.55 -7.80
C GLY A 303 3.70 14.92 -7.28
N LEU A 304 2.89 14.91 -6.22
CA LEU A 304 3.03 15.90 -5.15
C LEU A 304 4.37 15.63 -4.45
N GLU A 305 5.46 16.22 -4.95
CA GLU A 305 6.70 16.34 -4.19
C GLU A 305 6.49 17.42 -3.13
N ILE A 306 6.28 16.98 -1.88
CA ILE A 306 6.40 17.82 -0.70
C ILE A 306 7.89 18.10 -0.52
N SER A 307 8.35 19.26 -0.97
CA SER A 307 9.67 19.78 -0.63
C SER A 307 9.69 20.11 0.87
N HIS A 308 10.23 19.20 1.67
CA HIS A 308 10.58 19.45 3.05
C HIS A 308 11.83 20.35 3.08
N MET A 309 11.64 21.61 3.45
CA MET A 309 12.72 22.56 3.75
C MET A 309 13.54 22.02 4.93
N ARG A 310 14.70 21.43 4.62
CA ARG A 310 15.75 21.13 5.60
C ARG A 310 16.47 22.44 5.89
N GLY A 311 16.32 22.96 7.12
CA GLY A 311 17.11 24.07 7.61
C GLY A 311 18.59 23.71 7.61
N GLU A 312 19.39 24.53 6.94
CA GLU A 312 20.84 24.52 7.07
C GLU A 312 21.21 25.17 8.40
N GLU A 313 21.72 24.38 9.33
CA GLU A 313 22.45 24.89 10.49
C GLU A 313 23.81 25.40 9.99
N GLY A 314 23.92 26.72 9.91
CA GLY A 314 25.20 27.40 9.73
C GLY A 314 26.07 27.24 10.97
N HIS A 315 27.13 26.46 10.85
CA HIS A 315 28.31 26.62 11.69
C HIS A 315 28.97 27.96 11.37
N SER A 316 28.95 28.88 12.34
CA SER A 316 29.97 29.91 12.44
C SER A 316 30.45 29.95 13.89
N GLY A 317 31.69 29.52 14.08
CA GLY A 317 32.39 29.70 15.34
C GLY A 317 32.80 31.16 15.50
N MET A 318 32.59 31.69 16.69
CA MET A 318 33.42 32.77 17.21
C MET A 318 33.68 32.50 18.69
N ALA A 319 34.97 32.32 18.97
CA ALA A 319 35.56 32.33 20.29
C ALA A 319 35.82 33.79 20.70
N LEU A 320 35.38 34.17 21.90
CA LEU A 320 35.92 35.21 22.80
C LEU A 320 35.38 34.79 24.20
N GLY A 321 36.17 34.47 25.21
CA GLY A 321 37.26 35.27 25.78
C GLY A 321 36.69 36.06 26.97
N GLY A 322 36.85 35.53 28.19
CA GLY A 322 36.35 36.12 29.44
C GLY A 322 36.00 35.07 30.48
#